data_AF-A0A955Q0N2-F1
#
_entry.id   AF-A0A955Q0N2-F1
#
_cell.length_a   1.000
_cell.length_b   1.000
_cell.length_c   1.000
_cell.angle_alpha   90.00
_cell.angle_beta   90.00
_cell.angle_gamma   90.00
#
_symmetry.space_group_name_H-M   'P 1'
#
loop_
_entity.id
_entity.type
_entity.pdbx_description
1 polymer ?
#
loop_
_entity_poly.entity_id
_entity_poly.type
_entity_poly.pdbx_seq_one_letter_code
_entity_poly.pdbx_strand_id
1 'polypeptide(L)'
;RYEKECQQSLEHPRGLVLPAYDCCMKCSHLFNLLDARGAISVAQRTGYIGRVRNLARKCAQAYLGQREQMGFPLLRHAAASARPHRKQKII
;
A
#
# COMPACT_ATOMS: atom_id res chain seq x y z
N ARG A 1 -5.78 4.55 -16.39
CA ARG A 1 -5.60 3.08 -16.60
C ARG A 1 -5.34 2.36 -15.29
N TYR A 2 -4.17 2.51 -14.67
CA TYR A 2 -3.81 1.79 -13.44
C TYR A 2 -4.76 2.04 -12.25
N GLU A 3 -5.33 3.24 -12.13
CA GLU A 3 -6.33 3.55 -11.10
C GLU A 3 -7.58 2.65 -11.23
N LYS A 4 -8.06 2.46 -12.47
CA LYS A 4 -9.20 1.59 -12.76
C LYS A 4 -8.84 0.12 -12.51
N GLU A 5 -7.67 -0.33 -12.97
CA GLU A 5 -7.20 -1.71 -12.74
C GLU A 5 -7.02 -2.00 -11.23
N CYS A 6 -6.56 -1.03 -10.44
CA CYS A 6 -6.47 -1.12 -8.99
C CYS A 6 -7.86 -1.33 -8.36
N GLN A 7 -8.86 -0.53 -8.76
CA GLN A 7 -10.23 -0.64 -8.25
C GLN A 7 -10.86 -1.98 -8.61
N GLN A 8 -10.73 -2.40 -9.88
CA GLN A 8 -11.25 -3.69 -10.36
C GLN A 8 -10.61 -4.88 -9.63
N SER A 9 -9.31 -4.80 -9.32
CA SER A 9 -8.61 -5.85 -8.57
C SER A 9 -9.10 -5.94 -7.12
N LEU A 10 -9.40 -4.80 -6.48
CA LEU A 10 -9.98 -4.75 -5.13
C LEU A 10 -11.40 -5.29 -5.09
N GLU A 11 -12.19 -5.00 -6.13
CA GLU A 11 -13.59 -5.45 -6.26
C GLU A 11 -13.70 -6.90 -6.75
N HIS A 12 -12.59 -7.51 -7.19
CA HIS A 12 -12.60 -8.88 -7.68
C HIS A 12 -13.03 -9.86 -6.58
N PRO A 13 -13.95 -10.81 -6.86
CA PRO A 13 -14.44 -11.79 -5.87
C PRO A 13 -13.39 -12.69 -5.20
N ARG A 14 -12.14 -12.68 -5.71
CA ARG A 14 -11.03 -13.49 -5.19
C ARG A 14 -10.14 -12.70 -4.22
N GLY A 15 -10.45 -11.43 -3.96
CA GLY A 15 -9.65 -10.57 -3.10
C GLY A 15 -8.21 -10.40 -3.61
N LEU A 16 -8.05 -9.85 -4.82
CA LEU A 16 -6.74 -9.69 -5.47
C LEU A 16 -5.98 -8.47 -4.92
N VAL A 17 -5.62 -8.52 -3.63
CA VAL A 17 -4.99 -7.42 -2.90
C VAL A 17 -3.60 -7.05 -3.43
N LEU A 18 -2.74 -8.04 -3.70
CA LEU A 18 -1.37 -7.78 -4.18
C LEU A 18 -1.36 -7.14 -5.59
N PRO A 19 -2.11 -7.66 -6.60
CA PRO A 19 -2.22 -7.00 -7.89
C PRO A 19 -2.81 -5.58 -7.82
N ALA A 20 -3.79 -5.37 -6.92
CA ALA A 20 -4.34 -4.03 -6.68
C ALA A 20 -3.26 -3.06 -6.18
N TYR A 21 -2.46 -3.50 -5.20
CA TYR A 21 -1.38 -2.70 -4.63
C TYR A 21 -0.31 -2.34 -5.67
N ASP A 22 0.06 -3.27 -6.56
CA ASP A 22 1.00 -3.00 -7.66
C ASP A 22 0.48 -1.90 -8.59
N CYS A 23 -0.83 -1.93 -8.91
CA CYS A 23 -1.46 -0.87 -9.70
C CYS A 23 -1.46 0.48 -8.96
N CYS A 24 -1.69 0.48 -7.65
CA CYS A 24 -1.57 1.67 -6.80
C CYS A 24 -0.14 2.25 -6.84
N MET A 25 0.89 1.41 -6.76
CA MET A 25 2.29 1.83 -6.87
C MET A 25 2.59 2.44 -8.24
N LYS A 26 2.09 1.83 -9.33
CA LYS A 26 2.20 2.38 -10.69
C LYS A 26 1.52 3.76 -10.82
N CYS A 27 0.35 3.95 -10.20
CA CYS A 27 -0.30 5.27 -10.15
C CYS A 27 0.58 6.31 -9.43
N SER A 28 1.15 5.96 -8.26
CA SER A 28 2.01 6.87 -7.50
C SER A 28 3.26 7.24 -8.29
N HIS A 29 3.89 6.27 -8.95
CA HIS A 29 5.07 6.52 -9.76
C HIS A 29 4.76 7.42 -10.97
N LEU A 30 3.65 7.14 -11.67
CA LEU A 30 3.24 7.96 -12.80
C LEU A 30 2.92 9.40 -12.37
N PHE A 31 2.29 9.60 -11.21
CA PHE A 31 2.10 10.93 -10.63
C PHE A 31 3.43 11.66 -10.44
N ASN A 32 4.44 11.00 -9.84
CA ASN A 32 5.75 11.60 -9.64
C ASN A 32 6.42 12.01 -10.97
N LEU A 33 6.28 11.19 -12.02
CA LEU A 33 6.81 11.51 -13.34
C LEU A 33 6.12 12.73 -13.96
N LEU A 34 4.79 12.80 -13.87
CA LEU A 34 4.02 13.95 -14.38
C LEU A 34 4.33 15.23 -13.61
N ASP A 35 4.47 15.12 -12.29
CA ASP A 35 4.81 16.23 -11.41
C ASP A 35 6.21 16.79 -11.68
N ALA A 36 7.20 15.90 -11.79
CA ALA A 36 8.58 16.29 -12.11
C ALA A 36 8.72 16.91 -13.50
N ARG A 37 7.87 16.52 -14.46
CA ARG A 37 7.83 17.12 -15.80
C ARG A 37 7.07 18.45 -15.86
N GLY A 38 6.46 18.90 -14.76
CA GLY A 38 5.60 20.09 -14.75
C GLY A 38 4.34 19.93 -15.61
N ALA A 39 3.93 18.70 -15.90
CA ALA A 39 2.78 18.40 -16.76
C ALA A 39 1.43 18.50 -16.01
N ILE A 40 1.45 18.81 -14.70
CA ILE A 40 0.27 19.01 -13.86
C ILE A 40 0.34 20.35 -13.14
N SER A 41 -0.80 21.03 -13.04
CA SER A 41 -0.91 22.29 -12.30
C SER A 41 -0.95 22.07 -10.79
N VAL A 42 -0.72 23.14 -10.01
CA VAL A 42 -0.82 23.12 -8.55
C VAL A 42 -2.18 22.61 -8.07
N ALA A 43 -3.27 23.03 -8.72
CA ALA A 43 -4.62 22.56 -8.41
C ALA A 43 -4.80 21.06 -8.70
N GLN A 44 -4.24 20.57 -9.82
CA GLN A 44 -4.30 19.16 -10.20
C GLN A 44 -3.48 18.28 -9.24
N ARG A 45 -2.32 18.75 -8.77
CA ARG A 45 -1.43 18.01 -7.85
C ARG A 45 -2.17 17.51 -6.62
N THR A 46 -2.92 18.38 -5.93
CA THR A 46 -3.71 18.01 -4.75
C THR A 46 -4.73 16.91 -5.06
N GLY A 47 -5.40 17.00 -6.21
CA GLY A 47 -6.34 15.98 -6.68
C GLY A 47 -5.68 14.62 -6.93
N TYR A 48 -4.52 14.58 -7.61
CA TYR A 48 -3.77 13.34 -7.83
C TYR A 48 -3.31 12.70 -6.53
N ILE A 49 -2.76 13.49 -5.60
CA ILE A 49 -2.33 13.01 -4.29
C ILE A 49 -3.52 12.39 -3.53
N GLY A 50 -4.67 13.06 -3.54
CA GLY A 50 -5.89 12.54 -2.91
C GLY A 50 -6.31 11.18 -3.49
N ARG A 51 -6.33 11.05 -4.82
CA ARG A 51 -6.66 9.78 -5.49
C ARG A 51 -5.70 8.64 -5.13
N VAL A 52 -4.39 8.88 -5.22
CA VAL A 52 -3.38 7.87 -4.89
C VAL A 52 -3.47 7.45 -3.41
N ARG A 53 -3.65 8.40 -2.50
CA ARG A 53 -3.85 8.11 -1.07
C ARG A 53 -5.10 7.27 -0.81
N ASN A 54 -6.21 7.58 -1.50
CA ASN A 54 -7.43 6.80 -1.38
C ASN A 54 -7.26 5.36 -1.87
N LEU A 55 -6.56 5.14 -2.98
CA LEU A 55 -6.23 3.79 -3.46
C LEU A 55 -5.36 3.03 -2.45
N ALA A 56 -4.32 3.67 -1.92
CA ALA A 56 -3.43 3.07 -0.93
C ALA A 56 -4.19 2.67 0.34
N ARG A 57 -5.08 3.52 0.84
CA ARG A 57 -5.95 3.23 1.99
C ARG A 57 -6.84 2.01 1.73
N LYS A 58 -7.49 1.94 0.57
CA LYS A 58 -8.33 0.78 0.21
C LYS A 58 -7.50 -0.51 0.14
N CYS A 59 -6.31 -0.47 -0.46
CA CYS A 59 -5.40 -1.62 -0.51
C CYS A 59 -4.99 -2.06 0.90
N ALA A 60 -4.66 -1.13 1.79
CA ALA A 60 -4.29 -1.43 3.18
C ALA A 60 -5.45 -2.07 3.96
N GLN A 61 -6.68 -1.56 3.80
CA GLN A 61 -7.88 -2.13 4.42
C GLN A 61 -8.15 -3.55 3.92
N ALA A 62 -8.08 -3.77 2.60
CA ALA A 62 -8.28 -5.09 2.01
C ALA A 62 -7.21 -6.09 2.46
N TYR A 63 -5.94 -5.65 2.55
CA TYR A 63 -4.85 -6.45 3.08
C TYR A 63 -5.07 -6.82 4.55
N LEU A 64 -5.48 -5.85 5.38
CA LEU A 64 -5.75 -6.11 6.80
C LEU A 64 -6.88 -7.13 6.97
N GLY A 65 -7.98 -6.99 6.22
CA GLY A 65 -9.08 -7.97 6.24
C GLY A 65 -8.62 -9.37 5.78
N GLN A 66 -7.79 -9.46 4.74
CA GLN A 66 -7.21 -10.73 4.31
C GLN A 66 -6.33 -11.37 5.42
N ARG A 67 -5.54 -10.57 6.13
CA ARG A 67 -4.70 -11.07 7.23
C ARG A 67 -5.52 -11.51 8.43
N GLU A 68 -6.60 -10.80 8.75
CA GLU A 68 -7.53 -11.15 9.82
C GLU A 68 -8.22 -12.49 9.54
N GLN A 69 -8.71 -12.71 8.30
CA GLN A 69 -9.28 -13.99 7.87
C GLN A 69 -8.29 -15.17 7.97
N MET A 70 -7.00 -14.90 7.79
CA MET A 70 -5.93 -15.89 7.95
C MET A 70 -5.46 -16.06 9.41
N GLY A 71 -6.01 -15.30 10.37
CA GLY A 71 -5.58 -15.33 11.77
C GLY A 71 -4.19 -14.73 12.01
N PHE A 72 -3.80 -13.73 11.22
CA PHE A 72 -2.52 -13.01 11.29
C PHE A 72 -1.27 -13.92 11.32
N PRO A 73 -1.05 -14.75 10.29
CA PRO A 73 0.03 -15.74 10.30
C PRO A 73 1.43 -15.12 10.45
N LEU A 74 1.62 -13.90 9.94
CA LEU A 74 2.90 -13.19 10.00
C LEU A 74 3.20 -12.59 11.38
N LEU A 75 2.19 -12.35 12.22
CA LEU A 75 2.42 -11.83 13.58
C LEU A 75 2.94 -12.91 14.53
N ARG A 76 2.58 -14.19 14.32
CA ARG A 76 3.07 -15.31 15.14
C ARG A 76 4.58 -15.48 15.05
N HIS A 77 5.16 -15.30 13.85
CA HIS A 77 6.61 -15.38 13.65
C HIS A 77 7.37 -14.13 14.11
N ALA A 78 6.73 -12.96 14.09
CA ALA A 78 7.32 -11.75 14.66
C ALA A 78 7.55 -11.89 16.18
N ALA A 79 6.62 -12.50 16.90
CA ALA A 79 6.78 -12.79 18.33
C ALA A 79 7.93 -13.78 18.61
N ALA A 80 8.14 -14.78 17.74
CA ALA A 80 9.21 -15.77 17.90
C ALA A 80 10.61 -15.25 17.51
N SER A 81 10.70 -14.21 16.68
CA SER A 81 11.97 -13.64 16.20
C SER A 81 12.42 -12.40 16.98
N ALA A 82 11.62 -11.92 17.93
CA ALA A 82 12.00 -10.86 18.86
C ALA A 82 13.13 -11.34 19.79
N ARG A 83 14.38 -11.32 19.30
CA ARG A 83 15.57 -11.52 20.12
C ARG A 83 15.56 -10.47 21.23
N PRO A 84 15.65 -10.86 22.52
CA PRO A 84 15.83 -9.87 23.59
C PRO A 84 17.15 -9.15 23.31
N HIS A 85 17.09 -7.85 23.05
CA HIS A 85 18.28 -7.01 22.96
C HIS A 85 19.04 -7.14 24.29
N ARG A 86 20.14 -7.90 24.27
CA ARG A 86 21.05 -8.06 25.40
C ARG A 86 21.57 -6.66 25.69
N LYS A 87 21.13 -6.05 26.81
CA LYS A 87 21.71 -4.77 27.27
C LYS A 87 23.21 -5.01 27.45
N GLN A 88 24.02 -4.53 26.51
CA GLN A 88 25.46 -4.46 26.69
C GLN A 88 25.66 -3.54 27.91
N LYS A 89 26.05 -4.13 29.06
CA LYS A 89 26.64 -3.36 30.15
C LYS A 89 27.93 -2.79 29.60
N ILE A 90 27.89 -1.52 29.22
CA ILE A 90 29.09 -0.71 29.06
C ILE A 90 29.59 -0.45 30.48
N ILE A 91 30.87 -0.77 30.66
CA ILE A 91 31.69 -0.66 31.86
C ILE A 91 31.74 0.81 32.31
#